data_AF-A0A367R311-F1
#
_entry.id   AF-A0A367R311-F1
#
_cell.length_a   1.000
_cell.length_b   1.000
_cell.length_c   1.000
_cell.angle_alpha   90.00
_cell.angle_beta   90.00
_cell.angle_gamma   90.00
#
_symmetry.space_group_name_H-M   'P 1'
#
loop_
_entity.id
_entity.type
_entity.pdbx_description
1 polymer ?
#
loop_
_entity_poly.entity_id
_entity_poly.type
_entity_poly.pdbx_seq_one_letter_code
_entity_poly.pdbx_strand_id
1 'polypeptide(L)' 'MDYRSYLKAGLMIGSGVVESSNRRVVTQRLKQAGMHWSFFGAEAVMALRAAYLSSSSRWSMT' A
#
# COMPACT_ATOMS: atom_id res chain seq x y z
N MET A 1 -3.76 4.17 -19.56
CA MET A 1 -3.39 5.10 -18.47
C MET A 1 -2.52 6.21 -19.05
N ASP A 2 -2.83 7.47 -18.79
CA ASP A 2 -2.00 8.60 -19.22
C ASP A 2 -0.80 8.77 -18.26
N TYR A 3 0.22 7.95 -18.48
CA TYR A 3 1.42 7.89 -17.65
C TYR A 3 2.14 9.25 -17.57
N ARG A 4 2.11 10.04 -18.66
CA ARG A 4 2.77 11.34 -18.74
C ARG A 4 2.08 12.36 -17.86
N SER A 5 0.75 12.38 -17.85
CA SER A 5 -0.02 13.28 -16.98
C SER A 5 0.22 12.99 -15.49
N TYR A 6 0.31 11.72 -15.11
CA TYR A 6 0.49 11.31 -13.72
C TYR A 6 1.90 11.57 -13.21
N LEU A 7 2.92 11.37 -14.05
CA LEU A 7 4.28 11.80 -13.71
C LEU A 7 4.38 13.32 -13.54
N LYS A 8 3.71 14.09 -14.41
CA LYS A 8 3.64 15.55 -14.27
C LYS A 8 2.92 15.99 -13.00
N ALA A 9 1.93 15.23 -12.55
CA ALA A 9 1.22 15.44 -11.29
C ALA A 9 2.01 14.96 -10.05
N GLY A 10 3.26 14.49 -10.23
CA GLY A 10 4.09 14.00 -9.12
C GLY A 10 3.60 12.70 -8.49
N LEU A 11 2.70 11.98 -9.16
CA LEU A 11 2.15 10.74 -8.62
C LEU A 11 3.18 9.62 -8.70
N MET A 12 3.38 8.93 -7.58
CA MET A 12 4.27 7.78 -7.48
C MET A 12 3.65 6.51 -8.09
N ILE A 13 3.47 6.53 -9.41
CA ILE A 13 2.86 5.43 -10.19
C ILE A 13 3.88 4.43 -10.76
N GLY A 14 5.15 4.55 -10.37
CA GLY A 14 6.19 3.62 -10.81
C GLY A 14 6.01 2.23 -10.19
N SER A 15 6.24 1.18 -10.98
CA SER A 15 6.07 -0.22 -10.56
C SER A 15 6.77 -0.53 -9.23
N GLY A 16 8.02 -0.10 -9.05
CA GLY A 16 8.77 -0.38 -7.82
C GLY A 16 8.15 0.21 -6.55
N VAL A 17 7.57 1.42 -6.62
CA VAL A 17 6.89 2.03 -5.46
C VAL A 17 5.58 1.29 -5.18
N VAL A 18 4.86 0.89 -6.22
CA VAL A 18 3.61 0.12 -6.09
C VAL A 18 3.89 -1.28 -5.53
N GLU A 19 4.89 -1.98 -6.04
CA GLU A 19 5.27 -3.33 -5.60
C GLU A 19 5.79 -3.34 -4.16
N SER A 20 6.64 -2.37 -3.79
CA SER A 20 7.13 -2.23 -2.42
C SER A 20 6.01 -1.89 -1.44
N SER A 21 5.07 -1.04 -1.84
CA SER A 21 3.87 -0.71 -1.06
C SER A 21 2.98 -1.94 -0.86
N ASN A 22 2.69 -2.69 -1.92
CA ASN A 22 1.92 -3.94 -1.84
C ASN A 22 2.59 -4.97 -0.91
N ARG A 23 3.93 -5.11 -0.98
CA ARG A 23 4.65 -6.03 -0.11
C ARG A 23 4.49 -5.65 1.37
N ARG A 24 4.57 -4.36 1.69
CA ARG A 24 4.55 -3.84 3.06
C ARG A 24 3.15 -3.76 3.68
N VAL A 25 2.18 -3.24 2.92
CA VAL A 25 0.80 -3.06 3.39
C VAL A 25 0.08 -4.41 3.42
N VAL A 26 0.16 -5.19 2.34
CA VAL A 26 -0.64 -6.42 2.17
C VAL A 26 0.16 -7.65 2.59
N THR A 27 1.22 -7.97 1.85
CA THR A 27 1.90 -9.28 1.95
C THR A 27 2.46 -9.54 3.35
N GLN A 28 3.11 -8.55 3.96
CA GLN A 28 3.77 -8.69 5.26
C GLN A 28 2.80 -9.14 6.38
N ARG A 29 1.49 -8.94 6.24
CA ARG A 29 0.52 -9.32 7.29
C ARG A 29 -0.54 -10.28 6.86
N LEU A 30 -1.00 -10.20 5.61
CA LEU A 30 -2.04 -11.08 5.12
C LEU A 30 -1.50 -12.42 4.61
N LYS A 31 -0.21 -12.51 4.23
CA LYS A 31 0.43 -13.74 3.72
C LYS A 31 1.37 -14.42 4.73
N GLN A 32 1.06 -14.37 6.02
CA GLN A 32 1.82 -15.13 7.03
C GLN A 32 1.28 -16.55 7.18
N ALA A 33 2.08 -17.46 7.74
CA ALA A 33 1.68 -18.85 7.93
C ALA A 33 0.41 -18.96 8.80
N GLY A 34 -0.52 -19.84 8.40
CA GLY A 34 -1.78 -20.08 9.13
C GLY A 34 -2.84 -18.98 9.02
N MET A 35 -2.58 -17.91 8.25
CA MET A 35 -3.54 -16.83 8.06
C MET A 35 -4.67 -17.28 7.11
N HIS A 36 -5.90 -17.28 7.62
CA HIS A 36 -7.10 -17.42 6.80
C HIS A 36 -7.98 -16.19 7.02
N TRP A 37 -8.38 -15.56 5.92
CA TRP A 37 -9.17 -14.33 5.96
C TRP A 37 -10.47 -14.54 5.20
N SER A 38 -11.57 -14.04 5.76
CA SER A 38 -12.73 -13.68 4.95
C SER A 38 -12.40 -12.44 4.13
N PHE A 39 -13.12 -12.24 3.02
CA PHE A 39 -12.93 -11.06 2.15
C PHE A 39 -13.02 -9.75 2.96
N PHE A 40 -14.09 -9.60 3.75
CA PHE A 40 -14.31 -8.43 4.59
C PHE A 40 -13.24 -8.25 5.67
N GLY A 41 -12.77 -9.35 6.27
CA GLY A 41 -11.70 -9.31 7.28
C GLY A 41 -10.36 -8.89 6.67
N ALA A 42 -10.02 -9.38 5.48
CA ALA A 42 -8.83 -8.98 4.76
C ALA A 42 -8.85 -7.49 4.39
N GLU A 43 -9.99 -7.00 3.88
CA GLU A 43 -10.16 -5.60 3.48
C GLU A 43 -10.02 -4.66 4.68
N ALA A 44 -10.71 -4.95 5.79
CA ALA A 44 -10.65 -4.13 7.00
C ALA A 44 -9.21 -4.05 7.57
N VAL A 45 -8.49 -5.17 7.61
CA VAL A 45 -7.10 -5.20 8.07
C VAL A 45 -6.17 -4.46 7.10
N MET A 46 -6.41 -4.56 5.80
CA MET A 46 -5.64 -3.83 4.80
C MET A 46 -5.82 -2.31 4.95
N ALA A 47 -7.07 -1.84 5.10
CA ALA A 47 -7.39 -0.43 5.31
C ALA A 47 -6.76 0.11 6.61
N LEU A 48 -6.85 -0.65 7.71
CA LEU A 48 -6.23 -0.28 8.98
C LEU A 48 -4.70 -0.17 8.85
N ARG A 49 -4.06 -1.13 8.18
CA ARG A 49 -2.61 -1.08 7.95
C ARG A 49 -2.21 0.08 7.07
N ALA A 50 -2.97 0.38 6.03
CA ALA A 50 -2.72 1.52 5.16
C ALA A 50 -2.77 2.83 5.98
N ALA A 51 -3.83 3.03 6.77
CA ALA A 51 -3.94 4.20 7.64
C ALA A 51 -2.78 4.31 8.64
N TYR A 52 -2.44 3.21 9.31
CA TYR A 52 -1.33 3.16 10.27
C TYR A 52 0.03 3.51 9.63
N LEU A 53 0.32 2.95 8.45
CA LEU A 53 1.60 3.16 7.75
C LEU A 53 1.69 4.53 7.09
N SER A 54 0.56 5.13 6.71
CA SER A 54 0.48 6.48 6.17
C SER A 54 0.57 7.57 7.25
N SER A 55 0.08 7.29 8.46
CA SER A 55 0.17 8.21 9.61
C SER A 55 1.56 8.26 10.25
N SER A 56 2.42 7.27 9.98
CA SER A 56 3.84 7.37 10.33
C SER A 56 4.46 8.44 9.43
N SER A 57 4.96 9.54 10.04
CA SER A 57 5.52 10.79 9.47
C SER A 57 6.64 10.60 8.43
N ARG A 58 6.40 9.79 7.39
CA ARG A 58 7.37 9.26 6.44
C ARG A 58 7.11 9.71 5.00
N TRP A 59 5.95 10.33 4.78
CA TRP A 59 5.57 10.96 3.52
C TRP A 59 5.67 12.49 3.58
N SER A 60 6.37 13.03 4.60
CA SER A 60 6.80 14.42 4.58
C SER A 60 7.86 14.56 3.49
N MET A 61 7.45 15.09 2.34
CA MET A 61 8.36 15.64 1.34
C MET A 61 9.02 16.87 1.96
N THR A 62 10.16 16.68 2.62
CA THR A 62 11.19 17.73 2.74
C THR A 62 12.03 17.67 1.49
#